data_AF-A0A7W9SGH1-F1
#
_entry.id   AF-A0A7W9SGH1-F1
#
_cell.length_a   1.000
_cell.length_b   1.000
_cell.length_c   1.000
_cell.angle_alpha   90.00
_cell.angle_beta   90.00
_cell.angle_gamma   90.00
#
_symmetry.space_group_name_H-M   'P 1'
#
loop_
_entity.id
_entity.type
_entity.pdbx_description
1 polymer ?
#
loop_
_entity_poly.entity_id
_entity_poly.type
_entity_poly.pdbx_seq_one_letter_code
_entity_poly.pdbx_strand_id
1 'polypeptide(L)' 'MGWKENKAIRDLEYSKKNRKRIPFDVQISEYEHLKQVVKDTPVITYVKQALNAYSGEEIFKIKK' A
#
# COMPACT_ATOMS: atom_id res chain seq x y z
N MET A 1 1.15 22.22 20.80
CA MET A 1 1.37 21.64 19.46
C MET A 1 2.44 20.57 19.60
N GLY A 2 2.01 19.32 19.76
CA GLY A 2 2.91 18.22 20.14
C GLY A 2 3.78 17.77 18.97
N TRP A 3 5.00 17.32 19.26
CA TRP A 3 5.94 16.79 18.26
C TRP A 3 5.33 15.72 17.34
N LYS A 4 4.28 15.02 17.79
CA LYS A 4 3.52 14.03 17.03
C LYS A 4 2.69 14.62 15.88
N GLU A 5 2.07 15.80 16.05
CA GLU A 5 1.27 16.45 15.00
C GLU A 5 2.14 16.89 13.82
N ASN A 6 3.34 17.41 14.10
CA ASN A 6 4.30 17.81 13.06
C ASN A 6 4.83 16.64 12.24
N LYS A 7 4.93 15.43 12.80
CA LYS A 7 5.38 14.24 12.06
C LYS A 7 4.34 13.77 11.04
N ALA A 8 3.06 13.70 11.43
CA ALA A 8 1.99 13.26 10.55
C ALA A 8 1.81 14.19 9.34
N ILE A 9 1.89 15.50 9.56
CA ILE A 9 1.83 16.51 8.48
C ILE A 9 3.02 16.35 7.54
N ARG A 10 4.24 16.18 8.08
CA ARG A 10 5.47 15.99 7.29
C ARG A 10 5.45 14.71 6.47
N ASP A 11 4.93 13.61 7.02
CA ASP A 11 4.81 12.34 6.32
C ASP A 11 3.75 12.41 5.20
N LEU A 12 2.66 13.17 5.42
CA LEU A 12 1.66 13.47 4.38
C LEU A 12 2.26 14.30 3.24
N GLU A 13 2.99 15.36 3.56
CA GLU A 13 3.66 16.19 2.54
C GLU A 13 4.71 15.41 1.75
N TYR A 14 5.55 14.63 2.43
CA TYR A 14 6.52 13.75 1.79
C TYR A 14 5.82 12.73 0.88
N SER A 15 4.73 12.12 1.36
CA SER A 15 3.95 11.19 0.56
C SER A 15 3.29 11.84 -0.65
N LYS A 16 2.82 13.09 -0.55
CA LYS A 16 2.21 13.82 -1.67
C LYS A 16 3.25 14.17 -2.72
N LYS A 17 4.45 14.58 -2.29
CA LYS A 17 5.54 14.99 -3.19
C LYS A 17 6.20 13.81 -3.91
N ASN A 18 6.31 12.67 -3.25
CA ASN A 18 7.15 11.55 -3.73
C ASN A 18 6.38 10.27 -4.10
N ARG A 19 5.05 10.23 -3.96
CA ARG A 19 4.26 9.05 -4.35
C ARG A 19 3.08 9.43 -5.23
N LYS A 20 2.99 8.79 -6.40
CA LYS A 20 1.75 8.73 -7.19
C LYS A 20 0.80 7.74 -6.51
N ARG A 21 -0.46 8.15 -6.31
CA ARG A 21 -1.51 7.28 -5.78
C ARG A 21 -2.32 6.77 -6.96
N ILE A 22 -2.55 5.46 -6.99
CA ILE A 22 -3.47 4.82 -7.93
C ILE A 22 -4.71 4.48 -7.11
N PRO A 23 -5.87 5.10 -7.36
CA PRO A 23 -7.11 4.70 -6.71
C PRO A 23 -7.44 3.27 -7.14
N PHE A 24 -7.87 2.45 -6.18
CA PHE A 24 -8.21 1.05 -6.42
C PHE A 24 -9.60 0.81 -5.88
N ASP A 25 -10.57 0.78 -6.80
CA ASP A 25 -11.97 0.53 -6.49
C ASP A 25 -12.20 -0.97 -6.39
N VAL A 26 -12.66 -1.40 -5.22
CA VAL A 26 -13.01 -2.79 -4.90
C VAL A 26 -14.27 -2.80 -4.07
N GLN A 27 -15.05 -3.88 -4.18
CA GLN A 27 -16.16 -4.11 -3.28
C GLN A 27 -15.66 -4.37 -1.85
N ILE A 28 -16.50 -4.03 -0.86
CA ILE A 28 -16.18 -4.26 0.55
C ILE A 28 -15.94 -5.75 0.81
N SER A 29 -16.74 -6.62 0.19
CA SER A 29 -16.60 -8.08 0.26
C SER A 29 -15.24 -8.57 -0.26
N GLU A 30 -14.78 -8.03 -1.39
CA GLU A 30 -13.49 -8.36 -1.98
C GLU A 30 -12.34 -7.91 -1.07
N TYR A 31 -12.46 -6.73 -0.47
CA TYR A 31 -11.46 -6.20 0.44
C TYR A 31 -11.36 -6.98 1.76
N GLU A 32 -12.50 -7.37 2.34
CA GLU A 32 -12.52 -8.23 3.53
C GLU A 32 -11.97 -9.61 3.24
N HIS A 33 -12.27 -10.17 2.06
CA HIS A 33 -11.69 -11.44 1.63
C HIS A 33 -10.16 -11.32 1.44
N LEU A 34 -9.69 -10.24 0.80
CA LEU A 34 -8.27 -9.93 0.68
C LEU A 34 -7.59 -9.90 2.05
N LYS A 35 -8.15 -9.20 3.04
CA LYS A 35 -7.58 -9.20 4.41
C LYS A 35 -7.45 -10.60 4.99
N GLN A 36 -8.44 -11.47 4.81
CA GLN A 36 -8.40 -12.85 5.30
C GLN A 36 -7.30 -13.69 4.64
N VAL A 37 -7.07 -13.49 3.34
CA VAL A 37 -6.01 -14.18 2.59
C VAL A 37 -4.63 -13.71 3.04
N VAL A 38 -4.47 -12.40 3.27
CA VAL A 38 -3.15 -11.78 3.46
C VAL A 38 -2.64 -11.91 4.90
N LYS A 39 -3.52 -12.21 5.87
CA LYS A 39 -3.21 -12.43 7.30
C LYS A 39 -2.26 -11.38 7.89
N ASP A 40 -0.98 -11.71 8.05
CA ASP A 40 0.05 -10.87 8.67
C ASP A 40 0.76 -9.92 7.70
N THR A 41 0.52 -10.07 6.39
CA THR A 41 1.13 -9.21 5.38
C THR A 41 0.23 -7.98 5.11
N PRO A 42 0.81 -6.78 4.93
CA PRO A 42 0.01 -5.63 4.50
C PRO A 42 -0.62 -5.90 3.13
N VAL A 43 -1.92 -5.63 2.97
CA VAL A 43 -2.66 -5.81 1.70
C VAL A 43 -1.94 -5.16 0.52
N ILE A 44 -1.37 -3.96 0.72
CA ILE A 44 -0.59 -3.27 -0.31
C ILE A 44 0.66 -4.03 -0.76
N THR A 45 1.31 -4.76 0.16
CA THR A 45 2.48 -5.59 -0.15
C THR A 45 2.06 -6.79 -0.99
N TYR A 46 0.97 -7.43 -0.60
CA TYR A 46 0.39 -8.55 -1.36
C TYR A 46 -0.02 -8.13 -2.77
N VAL A 47 -0.72 -7.00 -2.91
CA VAL A 47 -1.11 -6.47 -4.24
C VAL A 47 0.12 -6.21 -5.11
N LYS A 48 1.19 -5.64 -4.54
CA LYS A 48 2.44 -5.44 -5.29
C LYS A 48 3.10 -6.74 -5.71
N GLN A 49 3.10 -7.76 -4.85
CA GLN A 49 3.61 -9.10 -5.18
C GLN A 49 2.81 -9.72 -6.32
N ALA A 50 1.48 -9.65 -6.23
CA ALA A 50 0.57 -10.16 -7.25
C ALA A 50 0.78 -9.46 -8.60
N LEU A 51 0.98 -8.13 -8.59
CA LEU A 51 1.26 -7.38 -9.82
C LEU A 51 2.61 -7.75 -10.43
N ASN A 52 3.68 -7.88 -9.63
CA ASN A 52 4.97 -8.37 -10.13
C ASN A 52 4.80 -9.77 -10.75
N ALA A 53 4.15 -10.70 -10.05
CA ALA A 53 3.93 -12.06 -10.53
C ALA A 53 3.10 -12.11 -11.82
N TYR A 54 2.03 -11.31 -11.91
CA TYR A 54 1.19 -11.22 -13.10
C TYR A 54 1.93 -10.62 -14.30
N SER A 55 2.75 -9.59 -14.06
CA SER A 55 3.54 -8.95 -15.13
C SER A 55 4.76 -9.76 -15.58
N GLY A 56 5.23 -10.71 -14.77
CA GLY A 56 6.49 -11.43 -15.02
C GLY A 56 7.75 -10.57 -14.78
N GLU A 57 7.59 -9.34 -14.30
CA GLU A 57 8.66 -8.37 -14.09
C GLU A 57 8.68 -7.84 -12.64
N GLU A 58 9.85 -7.46 -12.16
CA GLU A 58 9.98 -6.82 -10.84
C GLU A 58 9.67 -5.32 -10.94
N ILE A 59 8.38 -4.97 -11.02
CA ILE A 59 7.90 -3.58 -11.07
C ILE A 59 8.09 -2.90 -9.71
N PHE A 60 7.76 -3.61 -8.63
CA PHE A 60 7.85 -3.10 -7.26
C PHE A 60 8.97 -3.80 -6.49
N LYS A 61 9.90 -3.02 -5.93
CA LYS A 61 10.87 -3.53 -4.95
C LYS A 61 10.20 -3.72 -3.60
N ILE A 62 9.91 -4.96 -3.26
CA ILE A 62 9.25 -5.33 -2.01
C ILE A 62 10.33 -5.81 -1.04
N LYS A 63 10.59 -5.04 0.02
CA LYS A 63 11.46 -5.49 1.11
C LYS A 63 10.70 -6.58 1.88
N LYS A 64 11.33 -7.75 2.02
CA LYS A 64 10.87 -8.85 2.88
C LYS A 64 10.84 -8.41 4.34
#